data_AF-A0A933PSQ0-F1
#
_entry.id   AF-A0A933PSQ0-F1
#
_cell.length_a   1.000
_cell.length_b   1.000
_cell.length_c   1.000
_cell.angle_alpha   90.00
_cell.angle_beta   90.00
_cell.angle_gamma   90.00
#
_symmetry.space_group_name_H-M   'P 1'
#
loop_
_entity.id
_entity.type
_entity.pdbx_description
1 polymer ?
#
loop_
_entity_poly.entity_id
_entity_poly.type
_entity_poly.pdbx_seq_one_letter_code
_entity_poly.pdbx_strand_id
1 'polypeptide(L)' 'MIERHIDKFINYLKVEKNASANTITNYRVDLKSFGAFLGERDIAGVDHLALRRFLAEMRQKDYSKRTIARKLA' A
#
# COMPACT_ATOMS: atom_id res chain seq x y z
N MET A 1 -11.14 8.70 3.06
CA MET A 1 -11.00 7.50 2.21
C MET A 1 -9.65 7.49 1.54
N ILE A 2 -8.86 6.44 1.78
CA ILE A 2 -7.46 6.31 1.37
C ILE A 2 -7.22 6.54 -0.13
N GLU A 3 -8.19 6.27 -1.01
CA GLU A 3 -8.06 6.40 -2.47
C GLU A 3 -7.53 7.78 -2.91
N ARG A 4 -8.03 8.87 -2.32
CA ARG A 4 -7.54 10.23 -2.62
C ARG A 4 -6.06 10.41 -2.28
N HIS A 5 -5.57 9.75 -1.23
CA HIS A 5 -4.16 9.79 -0.85
C HIS A 5 -3.32 8.94 -1.81
N ILE A 6 -3.86 7.81 -2.28
CA ILE A 6 -3.22 6.97 -3.30
C ILE A 6 -3.03 7.80 -4.58
N ASP A 7 -4.07 8.46 -5.08
CA ASP A 7 -3.96 9.24 -6.32
C ASP A 7 -2.98 10.39 -6.21
N LYS A 8 -2.96 11.10 -5.08
CA LYS A 8 -1.96 12.15 -4.81
C LYS A 8 -0.53 11.59 -4.83
N PHE A 9 -0.30 10.46 -4.16
CA PHE A 9 1.01 9.83 -4.10
C PHE A 9 1.46 9.29 -5.47
N ILE A 10 0.54 8.68 -6.23
CA ILE A 10 0.83 8.21 -7.58
C ILE A 10 1.16 9.37 -8.52
N ASN A 11 0.44 10.49 -8.41
CA ASN A 11 0.77 11.68 -9.18
C ASN A 11 2.15 12.24 -8.81
N TYR A 12 2.49 12.26 -7.52
CA TYR A 12 3.84 12.61 -7.05
C TYR A 12 4.91 11.71 -7.65
N LEU A 13 4.73 10.38 -7.62
CA LEU A 13 5.68 9.45 -8.23
C LEU A 13 5.83 9.70 -9.74
N LYS A 14 4.73 9.97 -10.43
CA LYS A 14 4.73 10.20 -11.89
C LYS A 14 5.42 11.51 -12.27
N VAL A 15 5.05 12.62 -11.63
CA VAL A 15 5.47 13.98 -12.03
C VAL A 15 6.80 14.35 -11.39
N GLU A 16 6.92 14.18 -10.07
CA GLU A 16 8.08 14.66 -9.31
C GLU A 16 9.24 13.67 -9.31
N LYS A 17 8.94 12.37 -9.40
CA LYS A 17 9.96 11.30 -9.38
C LYS A 17 10.21 10.67 -10.73
N ASN A 18 9.47 11.05 -11.76
CA ASN A 18 9.52 10.45 -13.10
C ASN A 18 9.54 8.90 -13.04
N ALA A 19 8.74 8.34 -12.12
CA ALA A 19 8.75 6.91 -11.85
C ALA A 19 8.23 6.13 -13.07
N SER A 20 8.83 4.96 -13.33
CA SER A 20 8.40 4.12 -14.45
C SER A 20 6.94 3.69 -14.33
N ALA A 21 6.30 3.37 -15.46
CA ALA A 21 4.92 2.86 -15.48
C ALA A 21 4.74 1.61 -14.60
N ASN A 22 5.76 0.73 -14.56
CA ASN A 22 5.77 -0.46 -13.70
C ASN A 22 5.84 -0.09 -12.22
N THR A 23 6.67 0.90 -11.86
CA THR A 23 6.76 1.43 -10.50
C THR A 23 5.41 1.99 -10.06
N ILE A 24 4.80 2.85 -10.88
CA ILE A 24 3.48 3.44 -10.62
C ILE A 24 2.42 2.35 -10.41
N THR A 25 2.38 1.37 -11.30
CA THR A 25 1.41 0.28 -11.25
C THR A 25 1.57 -0.56 -9.98
N ASN A 26 2.81 -0.93 -9.64
CA ASN A 26 3.11 -1.73 -8.46
C ASN A 26 2.74 -0.99 -7.16
N TYR A 27 3.13 0.28 -7.02
CA TYR A 27 2.75 1.09 -5.84
C TYR A 27 1.23 1.23 -5.74
N ARG A 28 0.53 1.46 -6.86
CA ARG A 28 -0.94 1.58 -6.84
C ARG A 28 -1.60 0.28 -6.38
N VAL A 29 -1.17 -0.86 -6.91
CA VAL A 29 -1.69 -2.19 -6.51
C VAL A 29 -1.44 -2.43 -5.02
N ASP A 30 -0.26 -2.08 -4.51
CA ASP A 30 0.06 -2.28 -3.11
C ASP A 30 -0.73 -1.41 -2.16
N LEU A 31 -0.84 -0.12 -2.48
CA LEU A 31 -1.61 0.82 -1.67
C LEU A 31 -3.11 0.50 -1.70
N LYS A 32 -3.65 0.03 -2.83
CA LYS A 32 -5.04 -0.45 -2.90
C LYS A 32 -5.26 -1.70 -2.05
N SER A 33 -4.31 -2.63 -2.06
CA SER A 33 -4.34 -3.81 -1.20
C SER A 33 -4.31 -3.43 0.29
N PHE A 34 -3.54 -2.42 0.67
CA PHE A 34 -3.57 -1.89 2.04
C PHE A 34 -4.88 -1.15 2.35
N GLY A 35 -5.41 -0.38 1.40
CA GLY A 35 -6.70 0.29 1.55
C GLY A 35 -7.86 -0.69 1.75
N ALA A 36 -7.86 -1.80 1.01
CA ALA A 36 -8.83 -2.88 1.21
C ALA A 36 -8.76 -3.49 2.62
N PHE A 37 -7.56 -3.60 3.20
CA PHE A 37 -7.38 -4.04 4.58
C PHE A 37 -7.91 -3.01 5.60
N LEU A 38 -7.72 -1.71 5.35
CA LEU A 38 -8.23 -0.66 6.25
C LEU A 38 -9.76 -0.55 6.24
N GLY A 39 -10.40 -0.87 5.12
CA GLY A 39 -11.85 -0.70 4.94
C GLY A 39 -12.23 0.78 5.11
N GLU A 40 -13.14 1.06 6.04
CA GLU A 40 -13.63 2.41 6.32
C GLU A 40 -12.75 3.21 7.29
N ARG A 41 -11.70 2.59 7.85
CA ARG A 41 -10.80 3.26 8.81
C ARG A 41 -10.03 4.39 8.15
N ASP A 42 -9.87 5.49 8.89
CA ASP A 42 -9.07 6.60 8.42
C ASP A 42 -7.58 6.27 8.47
N ILE A 43 -6.85 6.67 7.44
CA ILE A 43 -5.39 6.48 7.34
C ILE A 43 -4.67 7.27 8.44
N ALA A 44 -5.25 8.36 8.93
CA ALA A 44 -4.69 9.14 10.03
C ALA A 44 -4.58 8.35 11.35
N GLY A 45 -5.39 7.31 11.53
CA GLY A 45 -5.37 6.43 12.70
C GLY A 45 -4.49 5.18 12.52
N VAL A 46 -3.73 5.07 11.42
CA VAL A 46 -2.87 3.92 11.17
C VAL A 46 -1.59 4.03 11.99
N ASP A 47 -1.37 3.07 12.86
CA ASP A 47 -0.17 2.92 13.68
C ASP A 47 0.62 1.64 13.32
N HIS A 48 1.72 1.40 14.03
CA HIS A 48 2.52 0.19 13.86
C HIS A 48 1.75 -1.10 14.17
N LEU A 49 0.71 -1.06 15.02
CA LEU A 49 -0.10 -2.22 15.32
C LEU A 49 -1.01 -2.58 14.14
N ALA A 50 -1.64 -1.59 13.51
CA ALA A 50 -2.40 -1.76 12.28
C ALA A 50 -1.53 -2.35 11.16
N LEU A 51 -0.30 -1.85 11.00
CA LEU A 51 0.64 -2.39 10.01
C LEU A 51 1.03 -3.84 10.32
N ARG A 52 1.30 -4.19 11.58
CA ARG A 52 1.60 -5.58 11.96
C ARG A 52 0.42 -6.52 11.68
N ARG A 53 -0.81 -6.08 11.93
CA ARG A 53 -2.02 -6.85 11.61
C ARG A 53 -2.16 -7.08 10.11
N PHE A 54 -1.90 -6.06 9.29
CA PHE A 54 -1.90 -6.21 7.84
C PHE A 54 -0.89 -7.27 7.37
N LEU A 55 0.34 -7.23 7.88
CA LEU A 55 1.37 -8.21 7.52
C LEU A 55 1.00 -9.63 8.01
N ALA A 56 0.34 -9.75 9.15
CA ALA A 56 -0.15 -11.04 9.66
C ALA A 56 -1.25 -11.62 8.77
N GLU A 57 -2.22 -10.80 8.34
CA GLU A 57 -3.27 -11.22 7.41
C GLU A 57 -2.68 -11.67 6.07
N MET A 58 -1.67 -10.97 5.56
CA MET A 58 -0.98 -11.38 4.35
C MET A 58 -0.30 -12.75 4.49
N ARG A 59 0.29 -13.04 5.65
CA ARG A 59 0.86 -14.37 5.91
C ARG A 59 -0.21 -15.45 5.96
N GLN A 60 -1.38 -15.15 6.54
CA GLN A 60 -2.52 -16.08 6.57
C GLN A 60 -3.10 -16.35 5.17
N LYS A 61 -2.94 -15.41 4.24
CA LYS A 61 -3.32 -15.54 2.82
C LYS A 61 -2.21 -16.16 1.95
N ASP A 62 -1.18 -16.76 2.56
CA ASP A 62 -0.05 -17.42 1.89
C ASP A 62 0.72 -16.53 0.90
N TYR A 63 0.73 -15.22 1.10
CA TYR A 63 1.61 -14.35 0.32
C TYR A 63 3.08 -14.69 0.61
N SER A 64 3.88 -14.80 -0.47
CA SER A 64 5.32 -15.07 -0.34
C SER A 64 6.02 -14.01 0.51
N LYS A 65 7.09 -14.40 1.22
CA LYS A 65 7.94 -13.47 1.97
C LYS A 65 8.44 -12.30 1.10
N ARG A 66 8.73 -12.57 -0.17
CA ARG A 66 9.13 -11.57 -1.17
C ARG A 66 8.02 -10.55 -1.44
N THR A 67 6.78 -11.01 -1.59
CA THR A 67 5.62 -10.14 -1.80
C THR A 67 5.36 -9.24 -0.59
N ILE A 68 5.48 -9.80 0.62
CA ILE A 68 5.32 -9.05 1.87
C ILE A 68 6.42 -7.99 2.03
N ALA A 69 7.69 -8.36 1.82
CA ALA A 69 8.81 -7.42 1.91
C ALA A 69 8.70 -6.27 0.90
N ARG A 70 8.27 -6.57 -0.33
CA ARG A 70 8.07 -5.56 -1.38
C ARG A 70 7.04 -4.49 -1.00
N LYS A 71 5.99 -4.85 -0.24
CA LYS A 71 4.97 -3.88 0.22
C LYS A 71 5.46 -2.94 1.32
N LEU A 72 6.65 -3.19 1.89
CA LEU A 72 7.28 -2.36 2.91
C LEU A 72 8.41 -1.48 2.36
N ALA A 73 8.77 -1.63 1.08
CA ALA A 73 9.89 -0.93 0.44
C ALA A 73 9.45 0.39 -0.23
#